data_AF-A0A1U7IYP8-F1
#
_entry.id   AF-A0A1U7IYP8-F1
#
_cell.length_a   1.000
_cell.length_b   1.000
_cell.length_c   1.000
_cell.angle_alpha   90.00
_cell.angle_beta   90.00
_cell.angle_gamma   90.00
#
_symmetry.space_group_name_H-M   'P 1'
#
loop_
_entity.id
_entity.type
_entity.pdbx_description
1 polymer ?
#
loop_
_entity_poly.entity_id
_entity_poly.type
_entity_poly.pdbx_seq_one_letter_code
_entity_poly.pdbx_strand_id
1 'polypeptide(L)'
;MNPIKGIGPARQQLLRERLSIHTVQDLAAASAEMIEALFRSAGQSVTRSKAADWITQARHLADSAVSDGPSDSDPVAAQISSGADVISPDQVPSEGNGSKDNPEPQPDRPHATDASAELITLRMGQIRVIQPPETGVPQVATACDRSLPGPLLNKQPFQISLTFELDGLASLPLSPQASYSLQGFVKSLAYPPQTTALGESPAHFLAGHRSPYSALITVPGLASGLYRLQLLIAFQGISIPFGMHEIPRFQVV
;
A
#
# COMPACT_ATOMS: atom_id res chain seq x y z
N MET A 1 -14.03 -13.88 -1.83
CA MET A 1 -13.41 -13.11 -0.74
C MET A 1 -14.42 -13.09 0.39
N ASN A 2 -14.12 -13.69 1.54
CA ASN A 2 -15.06 -13.67 2.66
C ASN A 2 -15.35 -12.21 3.05
N PRO A 3 -16.60 -11.86 3.36
CA PRO A 3 -16.97 -10.48 3.64
C PRO A 3 -16.30 -10.00 4.93
N ILE A 4 -15.30 -9.14 4.82
CA ILE A 4 -14.71 -8.43 5.97
C ILE A 4 -15.66 -7.33 6.40
N LYS A 5 -15.96 -7.28 7.70
CA LYS A 5 -16.99 -6.38 8.23
C LYS A 5 -16.59 -4.92 7.98
N GLY A 6 -17.47 -4.17 7.32
CA GLY A 6 -17.26 -2.75 7.02
C GLY A 6 -16.58 -2.44 5.69
N ILE A 7 -16.21 -3.45 4.88
CA ILE A 7 -15.74 -3.27 3.50
C ILE A 7 -16.88 -3.61 2.53
N GLY A 8 -17.68 -2.61 2.19
CA GLY A 8 -18.74 -2.75 1.17
C GLY A 8 -18.20 -2.89 -0.26
N PRO A 9 -19.05 -3.25 -1.24
CA PRO A 9 -18.64 -3.53 -2.62
C PRO A 9 -17.81 -2.43 -3.28
N ALA A 10 -18.20 -1.16 -3.09
CA ALA A 10 -17.46 -0.01 -3.64
C ALA A 10 -16.02 0.08 -3.09
N ARG A 11 -15.82 -0.22 -1.81
CA ARG A 11 -14.50 -0.26 -1.18
C ARG A 11 -13.68 -1.44 -1.67
N GLN A 12 -14.30 -2.61 -1.84
CA GLN A 12 -13.65 -3.78 -2.44
C GLN A 12 -13.18 -3.49 -3.86
N GLN A 13 -13.99 -2.80 -4.66
CA GLN A 13 -13.62 -2.43 -6.02
C GLN A 13 -12.41 -1.49 -6.04
N LEU A 14 -12.40 -0.46 -5.19
CA LEU A 14 -11.24 0.44 -5.07
C LEU A 14 -9.97 -0.32 -4.66
N LEU A 15 -10.05 -1.22 -3.68
CA LEU A 15 -8.91 -2.03 -3.25
C LEU A 15 -8.38 -2.92 -4.38
N ARG A 16 -9.26 -3.51 -5.19
CA ARG A 16 -8.89 -4.34 -6.34
C ARG A 16 -8.26 -3.53 -7.47
N GLU A 17 -8.87 -2.43 -7.85
CA GLU A 17 -8.44 -1.63 -9.00
C GLU A 17 -7.16 -0.86 -8.71
N ARG A 18 -7.03 -0.31 -7.50
CA ARG A 18 -5.96 0.63 -7.18
C ARG A 18 -4.79 -0.01 -6.44
N LEU A 19 -5.01 -1.06 -5.65
CA LEU A 19 -3.95 -1.74 -4.89
C LEU A 19 -3.74 -3.19 -5.34
N SER A 20 -4.44 -3.66 -6.37
CA SER A 20 -4.39 -5.07 -6.80
C SER A 20 -4.69 -6.07 -5.67
N ILE A 21 -5.47 -5.68 -4.66
CA ILE A 21 -5.85 -6.54 -3.54
C ILE A 21 -7.06 -7.37 -3.95
N HIS A 22 -6.84 -8.63 -4.31
CA HIS A 22 -7.89 -9.55 -4.79
C HIS A 22 -8.25 -10.63 -3.77
N THR A 23 -7.33 -10.96 -2.87
CA THR A 23 -7.48 -12.02 -1.86
C THR A 23 -7.45 -11.48 -0.44
N VAL A 24 -7.98 -12.25 0.51
CA VAL A 24 -7.89 -11.92 1.94
C VAL A 24 -6.43 -11.83 2.40
N GLN A 25 -5.57 -12.66 1.82
CA GLN A 25 -4.14 -12.68 2.11
C GLN A 25 -3.42 -11.43 1.59
N ASP A 26 -3.80 -10.93 0.41
CA ASP A 26 -3.28 -9.65 -0.13
C ASP A 26 -3.62 -8.50 0.83
N LEU A 27 -4.86 -8.48 1.35
CA LEU A 27 -5.29 -7.45 2.29
C LEU A 27 -4.58 -7.59 3.65
N ALA A 28 -4.33 -8.81 4.11
CA ALA A 28 -3.61 -9.10 5.35
C ALA A 28 -2.14 -8.66 5.31
N ALA A 29 -1.55 -8.63 4.10
CA ALA A 29 -0.18 -8.18 3.84
C ALA A 29 -0.07 -6.66 3.62
N ALA A 30 -1.17 -5.96 3.34
CA ALA A 30 -1.19 -4.52 3.13
C ALA A 30 -0.97 -3.73 4.44
N SER A 31 -0.53 -2.47 4.34
CA SER A 31 -0.38 -1.57 5.48
C SER A 31 -1.61 -0.68 5.68
N ALA A 32 -1.92 -0.33 6.94
CA ALA A 32 -3.07 0.51 7.26
C ALA A 32 -2.94 1.92 6.66
N GLU A 33 -1.72 2.44 6.62
CA GLU A 33 -1.38 3.74 6.00
C GLU A 33 -1.65 3.71 4.49
N MET A 34 -1.32 2.60 3.82
CA MET A 34 -1.54 2.44 2.38
C MET A 34 -3.04 2.47 2.04
N ILE A 35 -3.83 1.72 2.81
CA ILE A 35 -5.28 1.64 2.65
C ILE A 35 -5.94 3.00 2.95
N GLU A 36 -5.54 3.65 4.05
CA GLU A 36 -6.07 4.97 4.41
C GLU A 36 -5.77 6.02 3.32
N ALA A 37 -4.52 6.10 2.85
CA ALA A 37 -4.13 7.05 1.82
C ALA A 37 -4.89 6.80 0.51
N LEU A 38 -5.11 5.53 0.13
CA LEU A 38 -5.95 5.18 -1.00
C LEU A 38 -7.36 5.77 -0.86
N PHE A 39 -8.04 5.48 0.24
CA PHE A 39 -9.42 5.94 0.43
C PHE A 39 -9.52 7.46 0.51
N ARG A 40 -8.56 8.10 1.17
CA ARG A 40 -8.46 9.57 1.22
C ARG A 40 -8.32 10.18 -0.17
N SER A 41 -7.47 9.60 -1.03
CA SER A 41 -7.29 10.04 -2.42
C SER A 41 -8.56 9.90 -3.26
N ALA A 42 -9.43 8.94 -2.91
CA ALA A 42 -10.70 8.68 -3.57
C ALA A 42 -11.87 9.51 -2.99
N GLY A 43 -11.59 10.49 -2.11
CA GLY A 43 -12.61 11.29 -1.45
C GLY A 43 -13.40 10.55 -0.37
N GLN A 44 -12.91 9.39 0.10
CA GLN A 44 -13.55 8.61 1.16
C GLN A 44 -12.82 8.77 2.49
N SER A 45 -13.56 9.04 3.56
CA SER A 45 -13.03 9.07 4.92
C SER A 45 -12.95 7.65 5.50
N VAL A 46 -11.76 7.06 5.44
CA VAL A 46 -11.40 5.86 6.20
C VAL A 46 -10.28 6.25 7.16
N THR A 47 -10.49 6.06 8.45
CA THR A 47 -9.46 6.33 9.46
C THR A 47 -8.42 5.21 9.45
N ARG A 48 -7.17 5.53 9.80
CA ARG A 48 -6.09 4.54 9.99
C ARG A 48 -6.49 3.35 10.85
N SER A 49 -7.17 3.62 11.98
CA SER A 49 -7.63 2.58 12.92
C SER A 49 -8.59 1.61 12.23
N LYS A 50 -9.53 2.12 11.43
CA LYS A 50 -10.48 1.28 10.69
C LYS A 50 -9.80 0.43 9.62
N ALA A 51 -8.81 0.98 8.93
CA ALA A 51 -7.98 0.22 8.00
C ALA A 51 -7.18 -0.88 8.71
N ALA A 52 -6.62 -0.59 9.90
CA ALA A 52 -5.94 -1.59 10.72
C ALA A 52 -6.87 -2.71 11.17
N ASP A 53 -8.11 -2.39 11.56
CA ASP A 53 -9.11 -3.41 11.93
C ASP A 53 -9.42 -4.37 10.78
N TRP A 54 -9.50 -3.85 9.54
CA TRP A 54 -9.67 -4.68 8.35
C TRP A 54 -8.50 -5.62 8.09
N ILE A 55 -7.27 -5.14 8.28
CA ILE A 55 -6.05 -5.95 8.13
C ILE A 55 -6.03 -7.06 9.20
N THR A 56 -6.35 -6.73 10.46
CA THR A 56 -6.42 -7.70 11.55
C THR A 56 -7.47 -8.79 11.28
N GLN A 57 -8.67 -8.41 10.82
CA GLN A 57 -9.69 -9.37 10.41
C GLN A 57 -9.23 -10.24 9.23
N ALA A 58 -8.55 -9.64 8.25
CA ALA A 58 -8.02 -10.38 7.11
C ALA A 58 -6.97 -11.43 7.54
N ARG A 59 -6.08 -11.08 8.48
CA ARG A 59 -5.10 -12.02 9.05
C ARG A 59 -5.77 -13.20 9.75
N HIS A 60 -6.73 -12.94 10.63
CA HIS A 60 -7.49 -14.01 11.29
C HIS A 60 -8.17 -14.95 10.29
N LEU A 61 -8.80 -14.40 9.24
CA LEU A 61 -9.43 -15.20 8.21
C LEU A 61 -8.42 -16.02 7.37
N ALA A 62 -7.24 -15.47 7.11
CA ALA A 62 -6.18 -16.18 6.42
C ALA A 62 -5.64 -17.34 7.27
N ASP A 63 -5.45 -17.12 8.58
CA ASP A 63 -4.99 -18.15 9.51
C ASP A 63 -6.01 -19.28 9.68
N SER A 64 -7.31 -18.94 9.78
CA SER A 64 -8.39 -19.95 9.86
C SER A 64 -8.48 -20.81 8.60
N ALA A 65 -8.23 -20.25 7.42
CA ALA A 65 -8.26 -21.00 6.16
C ALA A 65 -7.14 -22.05 6.05
N VAL A 66 -6.04 -21.90 6.80
CA VAL A 66 -4.95 -22.88 6.84
C VAL A 66 -5.27 -24.04 7.79
N SER A 67 -6.07 -23.81 8.84
CA SER A 67 -6.45 -24.86 9.81
C SER A 67 -7.57 -25.79 9.34
N ASP A 68 -8.37 -25.37 8.35
CA ASP A 68 -9.50 -26.16 7.84
C ASP A 68 -9.10 -27.13 6.69
N GLY A 69 -7.79 -27.30 6.46
CA GLY A 69 -7.29 -28.39 5.62
C GLY A 69 -7.64 -29.74 6.26
N PRO A 70 -8.07 -30.75 5.49
CA PRO A 70 -8.56 -32.03 6.00
C PRO A 70 -7.46 -32.73 6.82
N SER A 71 -7.49 -32.50 8.12
CA SER A 71 -6.79 -33.30 9.10
C SER A 71 -7.53 -34.63 9.14
N ASP A 72 -7.04 -35.58 8.34
CA ASP A 72 -7.52 -36.96 8.22
C ASP A 72 -7.19 -37.73 9.52
N SER A 73 -7.75 -37.26 10.62
CA SER A 73 -7.57 -37.79 11.97
C SER A 73 -8.96 -38.13 12.51
N ASP A 74 -9.32 -39.39 12.30
CA ASP A 74 -10.52 -40.04 12.82
C ASP A 74 -10.68 -39.81 14.35
N PRO A 75 -11.91 -39.63 14.85
CA PRO A 75 -12.19 -39.19 16.21
C PRO A 75 -12.37 -40.37 17.17
N VAL A 76 -11.75 -40.29 18.35
CA VAL A 76 -12.15 -41.10 19.51
C VAL A 76 -12.67 -40.19 20.62
N ALA A 77 -13.97 -40.39 20.86
CA ALA A 77 -14.85 -39.94 21.93
C ALA A 77 -14.23 -39.45 23.26
N ALA A 78 -14.80 -38.36 23.80
CA ALA A 78 -15.40 -38.30 25.15
C ALA A 78 -15.95 -36.89 25.48
N GLN A 79 -17.26 -36.71 25.24
CA GLN A 79 -18.33 -36.40 26.20
C GLN A 79 -18.08 -35.53 27.48
N ILE A 80 -19.08 -34.66 27.74
CA ILE A 80 -19.64 -34.05 28.99
C ILE A 80 -18.82 -33.05 29.83
N SER A 81 -19.34 -31.83 30.04
CA SER A 81 -20.16 -31.50 31.23
C SER A 81 -20.70 -30.06 31.23
N SER A 82 -21.76 -29.88 32.02
CA SER A 82 -22.68 -28.74 32.18
C SER A 82 -22.21 -27.73 33.24
N GLY A 83 -22.68 -26.49 33.19
CA GLY A 83 -22.52 -25.52 34.29
C GLY A 83 -23.08 -24.12 34.00
N ALA A 84 -24.18 -23.78 34.68
CA ALA A 84 -24.87 -22.50 34.65
C ALA A 84 -24.29 -21.50 35.68
N ASP A 85 -24.47 -20.19 35.44
CA ASP A 85 -24.74 -19.11 36.43
C ASP A 85 -24.77 -17.76 35.66
N VAL A 86 -25.91 -17.08 35.50
CA VAL A 86 -26.50 -16.04 36.40
C VAL A 86 -25.52 -14.91 36.75
N ILE A 87 -25.86 -13.67 36.34
CA ILE A 87 -25.95 -12.44 37.15
C ILE A 87 -26.15 -11.23 36.19
N SER A 88 -27.31 -10.58 36.30
CA SER A 88 -27.54 -9.16 35.96
C SER A 88 -27.27 -8.32 37.21
N PRO A 89 -26.77 -7.08 37.06
CA PRO A 89 -27.61 -5.89 37.34
C PRO A 89 -27.33 -4.73 36.34
N ASP A 90 -28.31 -3.93 35.90
CA ASP A 90 -28.99 -2.81 36.59
C ASP A 90 -28.18 -1.47 36.58
N GLN A 91 -28.84 -0.42 36.06
CA GLN A 91 -28.65 1.04 36.32
C GLN A 91 -27.34 1.74 35.88
N VAL A 92 -27.28 2.98 35.35
CA VAL A 92 -28.01 4.25 35.62
C VAL A 92 -27.96 5.18 34.37
N PRO A 93 -29.00 6.00 34.09
CA PRO A 93 -28.97 7.13 33.17
C PRO A 93 -28.52 8.44 33.86
N SER A 94 -27.64 9.22 33.22
CA SER A 94 -27.30 10.58 33.67
C SER A 94 -27.75 11.61 32.64
N GLU A 95 -28.92 12.19 32.90
CA GLU A 95 -29.34 13.49 32.38
C GLU A 95 -28.57 14.60 33.11
N GLY A 96 -27.92 15.48 32.35
CA GLY A 96 -27.25 16.68 32.85
C GLY A 96 -27.65 17.87 31.98
N ASN A 97 -28.70 18.55 32.43
CA ASN A 97 -29.26 19.76 31.87
C ASN A 97 -28.54 21.00 32.46
N GLY A 98 -28.30 22.04 31.65
CA GLY A 98 -28.14 23.42 32.17
C GLY A 98 -26.93 24.23 31.69
N SER A 99 -27.21 25.23 30.83
CA SER A 99 -26.65 26.61 30.78
C SER A 99 -26.86 27.14 29.35
N LYS A 100 -27.94 27.86 29.03
CA LYS A 100 -28.38 29.22 29.44
C LYS A 100 -27.43 30.32 28.95
N ASP A 101 -27.80 30.83 27.77
CA ASP A 101 -27.64 32.18 27.21
C ASP A 101 -26.52 33.08 27.74
N ASN A 102 -25.55 33.35 26.86
CA ASN A 102 -24.84 34.63 26.82
C ASN A 102 -24.51 34.98 25.35
N PRO A 103 -25.19 35.94 24.69
CA PRO A 103 -24.78 36.43 23.39
C PRO A 103 -23.69 37.49 23.57
N GLU A 104 -22.44 37.04 23.59
CA GLU A 104 -21.28 37.92 23.50
C GLU A 104 -21.10 38.40 22.04
N PRO A 105 -20.89 39.70 21.78
CA PRO A 105 -20.75 40.23 20.42
C PRO A 105 -19.48 39.68 19.77
N GLN A 106 -19.64 38.87 18.71
CA GLN A 106 -18.52 38.31 17.96
C GLN A 106 -17.69 39.44 17.32
N PRO A 107 -16.41 39.63 17.72
CA PRO A 107 -15.50 40.46 16.96
C PRO A 107 -15.18 39.77 15.63
N ASP A 108 -14.96 40.58 14.60
CA ASP A 108 -14.69 40.22 13.21
C ASP A 108 -14.03 38.85 13.05
N ARG A 109 -14.79 37.89 12.48
CA ARG A 109 -14.27 36.58 12.13
C ARG A 109 -13.12 36.79 11.15
N PRO A 110 -11.87 36.45 11.52
CA PRO A 110 -10.77 36.47 10.56
C PRO A 110 -11.18 35.57 9.39
N HIS A 111 -11.10 36.12 8.18
CA HIS A 111 -11.33 35.38 6.95
C HIS A 111 -10.58 34.06 7.08
N ALA A 112 -11.32 32.95 7.05
CA ALA A 112 -10.75 31.64 6.97
C ALA A 112 -9.99 31.60 5.65
N THR A 113 -8.68 31.88 5.69
CA THR A 113 -7.77 31.65 4.60
C THR A 113 -7.83 30.15 4.37
N ASP A 114 -8.60 29.78 3.35
CA ASP A 114 -8.78 28.40 2.92
C ASP A 114 -7.40 27.92 2.48
N ALA A 115 -6.69 27.29 3.41
CA ALA A 115 -5.37 26.71 3.19
C ALA A 115 -5.57 25.51 2.28
N SER A 116 -5.71 25.79 0.99
CA SER A 116 -5.68 24.81 -0.08
C SER A 116 -4.33 24.13 0.00
N ALA A 117 -4.29 22.99 0.69
CA ALA A 117 -3.11 22.15 0.77
C ALA A 117 -2.75 21.75 -0.67
N GLU A 118 -1.67 22.30 -1.20
CA GLU A 118 -1.14 21.88 -2.49
C GLU A 118 -0.83 20.38 -2.42
N LEU A 119 -1.52 19.63 -3.27
CA LEU A 119 -1.36 18.18 -3.33
C LEU A 119 -0.06 17.86 -4.07
N ILE A 120 0.87 17.21 -3.38
CA ILE A 120 2.11 16.78 -4.02
C ILE A 120 1.78 15.69 -5.02
N THR A 121 2.21 15.88 -6.26
CA THR A 121 1.97 14.95 -7.35
C THR A 121 3.26 14.23 -7.70
N LEU A 122 3.23 12.90 -7.64
CA LEU A 122 4.34 12.08 -8.11
C LEU A 122 4.24 11.89 -9.63
N ARG A 123 5.30 12.27 -10.34
CA ARG A 123 5.47 12.02 -11.77
C ARG A 123 6.56 11.02 -12.04
N MET A 124 6.21 9.92 -12.68
CA MET A 124 7.18 8.89 -13.07
C MET A 124 7.89 9.34 -14.36
N GLY A 125 9.23 9.38 -14.33
CA GLY A 125 10.03 9.77 -15.49
C GLY A 125 10.40 8.55 -16.34
N GLN A 126 11.46 7.86 -15.92
CA GLN A 126 12.09 6.79 -16.69
C GLN A 126 12.43 5.60 -15.81
N ILE A 127 12.23 4.41 -16.35
CA ILE A 127 12.60 3.14 -15.77
C ILE A 127 13.68 2.50 -16.64
N ARG A 128 14.82 2.19 -16.05
CA ARG A 128 15.93 1.54 -16.73
C ARG A 128 16.16 0.17 -16.13
N VAL A 129 16.33 -0.82 -16.98
CA VAL A 129 16.75 -2.16 -16.61
C VAL A 129 18.12 -2.43 -17.20
N ILE A 130 19.09 -2.82 -16.36
CA ILE A 130 20.48 -3.04 -16.77
C ILE A 130 20.83 -4.50 -16.47
N GLN A 131 21.18 -5.26 -17.50
CA GLN A 131 21.54 -6.67 -17.37
C GLN A 131 22.67 -7.06 -18.34
N PRO A 132 23.79 -7.65 -17.83
CA PRO A 132 24.16 -7.71 -16.42
C PRO A 132 24.42 -6.31 -15.83
N PRO A 133 24.41 -6.13 -14.51
CA PRO A 133 24.50 -4.80 -13.87
C PRO A 133 25.80 -4.06 -14.20
N GLU A 134 26.89 -4.79 -14.44
CA GLU A 134 28.23 -4.21 -14.57
C GLU A 134 28.61 -3.86 -16.01
N THR A 135 28.06 -4.59 -17.00
CA THR A 135 28.51 -4.50 -18.41
C THR A 135 27.37 -4.41 -19.42
N GLY A 136 26.12 -4.46 -18.95
CA GLY A 136 24.94 -4.41 -19.80
C GLY A 136 24.68 -3.01 -20.36
N VAL A 137 24.27 -2.94 -21.63
CA VAL A 137 23.66 -1.72 -22.17
C VAL A 137 22.28 -1.56 -21.51
N PRO A 138 21.96 -0.39 -20.92
CA PRO A 138 20.67 -0.20 -20.27
C PRO A 138 19.52 -0.36 -21.27
N GLN A 139 18.61 -1.27 -20.97
CA GLN A 139 17.29 -1.33 -21.58
C GLN A 139 16.42 -0.24 -20.93
N VAL A 140 15.92 0.69 -21.72
CA VAL A 140 15.23 1.88 -21.21
C VAL A 140 13.76 1.84 -21.59
N ALA A 141 12.87 1.92 -20.60
CA ALA A 141 11.45 2.22 -20.79
C ALA A 141 11.10 3.53 -20.10
N THR A 142 10.33 4.36 -20.77
CA THR A 142 9.71 5.55 -20.17
C THR A 142 8.40 5.15 -19.48
N ALA A 143 7.90 5.99 -18.57
CA ALA A 143 6.59 5.75 -17.93
C ALA A 143 5.43 5.65 -18.93
N CYS A 144 5.60 6.14 -20.17
CA CYS A 144 4.63 6.01 -21.25
C CYS A 144 4.75 4.71 -22.05
N ASP A 145 5.87 3.99 -21.93
CA ASP A 145 6.10 2.78 -22.71
C ASP A 145 5.29 1.62 -22.16
N ARG A 146 4.70 0.84 -23.08
CA ARG A 146 3.86 -0.31 -22.72
C ARG A 146 4.67 -1.56 -22.36
N SER A 147 5.98 -1.57 -22.59
CA SER A 147 6.85 -2.72 -22.34
C SER A 147 8.32 -2.30 -22.26
N LEU A 148 9.11 -3.09 -21.53
CA LEU A 148 10.57 -2.98 -21.59
C LEU A 148 11.11 -3.44 -22.96
N PRO A 149 12.14 -2.77 -23.51
CA PRO A 149 12.70 -3.15 -24.81
C PRO A 149 13.58 -4.40 -24.68
N GLY A 150 13.08 -5.51 -25.21
CA GLY A 150 13.80 -6.78 -25.27
C GLY A 150 13.57 -7.68 -24.06
N PRO A 151 13.98 -8.95 -24.14
CA PRO A 151 13.89 -9.88 -23.03
C PRO A 151 15.04 -9.66 -22.03
N LEU A 152 14.80 -10.06 -20.79
CA LEU A 152 15.82 -10.26 -19.77
C LEU A 152 16.29 -11.71 -19.77
N LEU A 153 17.56 -11.95 -19.51
CA LEU A 153 18.15 -13.28 -19.38
C LEU A 153 17.80 -13.89 -18.01
N ASN A 154 17.36 -15.15 -18.01
CA ASN A 154 17.04 -15.86 -16.77
C ASN A 154 18.26 -16.04 -15.88
N LYS A 155 18.03 -16.08 -14.56
CA LYS A 155 19.06 -16.33 -13.52
C LYS A 155 20.27 -15.38 -13.52
N GLN A 156 20.28 -14.35 -14.38
CA GLN A 156 21.31 -13.33 -14.39
C GLN A 156 20.80 -12.12 -13.58
N PRO A 157 21.62 -11.57 -12.68
CA PRO A 157 21.23 -10.40 -11.92
C PRO A 157 21.00 -9.22 -12.85
N PHE A 158 20.10 -8.33 -12.47
CA PHE A 158 19.85 -7.09 -13.18
C PHE A 158 19.52 -5.98 -12.19
N GLN A 159 19.68 -4.73 -12.62
CA GLN A 159 19.33 -3.57 -11.83
C GLN A 159 18.12 -2.86 -12.43
N ILE A 160 17.22 -2.41 -11.57
CA ILE A 160 16.12 -1.52 -11.95
C ILE A 160 16.43 -0.14 -11.36
N SER A 161 16.59 0.85 -12.23
CA SER A 161 16.67 2.25 -11.84
C SER A 161 15.37 2.94 -12.19
N LEU A 162 14.77 3.63 -11.22
CA LEU A 162 13.63 4.49 -11.43
C LEU A 162 14.05 5.94 -11.25
N THR A 163 13.60 6.80 -12.17
CA THR A 163 13.62 8.26 -12.02
C THR A 163 12.21 8.81 -11.92
N PHE A 164 12.00 9.78 -11.04
CA PHE A 164 10.70 10.40 -10.82
C PHE A 164 10.86 11.85 -10.34
N GLU A 165 9.77 12.61 -10.44
CA GLU A 165 9.66 14.01 -10.02
C GLU A 165 8.52 14.15 -9.01
N LEU A 166 8.65 15.13 -8.11
CA LEU A 166 7.63 15.45 -7.12
C LEU A 166 7.20 16.91 -7.34
N ASP A 167 6.06 17.11 -7.99
CA ASP A 167 5.48 18.43 -8.18
C ASP A 167 4.85 18.91 -6.88
N GLY A 168 5.03 20.18 -6.52
CA GLY A 168 4.50 20.75 -5.28
C GLY A 168 5.34 20.45 -4.04
N LEU A 169 6.45 19.70 -4.14
CA LEU A 169 7.35 19.50 -2.99
C LEU A 169 7.94 20.83 -2.49
N ALA A 170 7.99 21.86 -3.35
CA ALA A 170 8.64 23.11 -3.03
C ALA A 170 7.92 23.99 -2.01
N SER A 171 6.61 23.82 -1.89
CA SER A 171 5.80 24.55 -0.93
C SER A 171 5.72 23.86 0.43
N LEU A 172 6.26 22.65 0.58
CA LEU A 172 6.21 21.93 1.85
C LEU A 172 7.44 22.13 2.73
N PRO A 173 7.23 22.33 4.05
CA PRO A 173 8.31 22.25 5.01
C PRO A 173 8.77 20.80 5.13
N LEU A 174 9.88 20.46 4.47
CA LEU A 174 10.49 19.14 4.57
C LEU A 174 11.25 18.99 5.89
N SER A 175 11.01 17.88 6.59
CA SER A 175 11.87 17.48 7.70
C SER A 175 13.29 17.21 7.17
N PRO A 176 14.37 17.54 7.91
CA PRO A 176 15.72 17.13 7.57
C PRO A 176 15.90 15.61 7.43
N GLN A 177 14.98 14.84 8.03
CA GLN A 177 14.95 13.38 7.99
C GLN A 177 14.02 12.85 6.88
N ALA A 178 13.44 13.73 6.06
CA ALA A 178 12.57 13.31 4.97
C ALA A 178 13.36 12.45 3.97
N SER A 179 12.85 11.25 3.71
CA SER A 179 13.51 10.27 2.84
C SER A 179 12.49 9.53 1.98
N TYR A 180 13.00 8.84 0.97
CA TYR A 180 12.22 7.93 0.14
C TYR A 180 12.97 6.61 -0.06
N SER A 181 12.22 5.51 -0.22
CA SER A 181 12.73 4.23 -0.68
C SER A 181 11.86 3.69 -1.81
N LEU A 182 12.43 2.85 -2.65
CA LEU A 182 11.77 2.17 -3.74
C LEU A 182 11.69 0.68 -3.43
N GLN A 183 10.49 0.12 -3.48
CA GLN A 183 10.27 -1.32 -3.39
C GLN A 183 9.78 -1.85 -4.73
N GLY A 184 10.37 -2.94 -5.19
CA GLY A 184 10.03 -3.58 -6.46
C GLY A 184 9.30 -4.90 -6.24
N PHE A 185 8.29 -5.17 -7.05
CA PHE A 185 7.56 -6.42 -7.09
C PHE A 185 7.37 -6.85 -8.54
N VAL A 186 7.37 -8.16 -8.78
CA VAL A 186 6.96 -8.71 -10.08
C VAL A 186 5.81 -9.66 -9.91
N LYS A 187 4.81 -9.51 -10.77
CA LYS A 187 3.68 -10.43 -10.85
C LYS A 187 3.86 -11.31 -12.08
N SER A 188 4.09 -12.60 -11.83
CA SER A 188 4.07 -13.63 -12.87
C SER A 188 2.69 -13.67 -13.53
N LEU A 189 2.67 -13.68 -14.85
CA LEU A 189 1.46 -13.83 -15.65
C LEU A 189 1.14 -15.30 -15.95
N ALA A 190 1.92 -16.25 -15.41
CA ALA A 190 1.57 -17.67 -15.41
C ALA A 190 0.33 -17.92 -14.54
N TYR A 191 -0.30 -19.09 -14.71
CA TYR A 191 -1.42 -19.53 -13.88
C TYR A 191 -0.95 -20.63 -12.90
N PRO A 192 -1.12 -20.47 -11.57
CA PRO A 192 -1.67 -19.29 -10.89
C PRO A 192 -0.70 -18.09 -10.89
N PRO A 193 -1.20 -16.83 -10.86
CA PRO A 193 -0.34 -15.66 -10.78
C PRO A 193 0.38 -15.62 -9.43
N GLN A 194 1.67 -15.35 -9.46
CA GLN A 194 2.52 -15.26 -8.27
C GLN A 194 3.19 -13.89 -8.22
N THR A 195 3.12 -13.22 -7.07
CA THR A 195 3.85 -11.96 -6.83
C THR A 195 5.13 -12.27 -6.07
N THR A 196 6.26 -11.78 -6.58
CA THR A 196 7.59 -11.94 -6.00
C THR A 196 8.17 -10.57 -5.70
N ALA A 197 8.63 -10.36 -4.47
CA ALA A 197 9.37 -9.15 -4.11
C ALA A 197 10.76 -9.18 -4.78
N LEU A 198 11.14 -8.08 -5.42
CA LEU A 198 12.44 -7.90 -6.07
C LEU A 198 13.51 -7.33 -5.15
N GLY A 199 13.09 -6.70 -4.05
CA GLY A 199 13.96 -6.01 -3.10
C GLY A 199 13.50 -4.57 -2.84
N GLU A 200 14.28 -3.89 -2.01
CA GLU A 200 14.08 -2.49 -1.65
C GLU A 200 15.39 -1.72 -1.90
N SER A 201 15.29 -0.48 -2.38
CA SER A 201 16.42 0.42 -2.46
C SER A 201 16.81 0.91 -1.06
N PRO A 202 18.06 1.34 -0.85
CA PRO A 202 18.39 2.16 0.30
C PRO A 202 17.48 3.38 0.39
N ALA A 203 17.26 3.87 1.61
CA ALA A 203 16.58 5.14 1.82
C ALA A 203 17.45 6.30 1.31
N HIS A 204 16.86 7.18 0.53
CA HIS A 204 17.50 8.37 -0.01
C HIS A 204 16.87 9.62 0.61
N PHE A 205 17.69 10.57 1.07
CA PHE A 205 17.18 11.82 1.62
C PHE A 205 16.56 12.70 0.52
N LEU A 206 15.46 13.34 0.84
CA LEU A 206 14.85 14.36 0.00
C LEU A 206 15.59 15.68 0.20
N ALA A 207 16.68 15.84 -0.55
CA ALA A 207 17.51 17.04 -0.51
C ALA A 207 16.85 18.21 -1.27
N GLY A 208 15.84 18.84 -0.66
CA GLY A 208 15.18 20.04 -1.17
C GLY A 208 14.51 19.85 -2.54
N HIS A 209 14.38 20.93 -3.31
CA HIS A 209 13.71 20.99 -4.62
C HIS A 209 14.50 20.37 -5.80
N ARG A 210 15.40 19.43 -5.52
CA ARG A 210 16.22 18.79 -6.57
C ARG A 210 15.47 17.63 -7.19
N SER A 211 14.73 17.91 -8.26
CA SER A 211 14.26 16.91 -9.22
C SER A 211 15.22 16.80 -10.41
N PRO A 212 15.36 15.62 -11.04
CA PRO A 212 14.66 14.36 -10.72
C PRO A 212 15.31 13.58 -9.57
N TYR A 213 14.51 12.77 -8.89
CA TYR A 213 14.94 11.78 -7.90
C TYR A 213 15.21 10.43 -8.56
N SER A 214 16.08 9.61 -7.95
CA SER A 214 16.43 8.30 -8.49
C SER A 214 16.62 7.25 -7.41
N ALA A 215 16.07 6.06 -7.61
CA ALA A 215 16.30 4.90 -6.75
C ALA A 215 16.71 3.68 -7.58
N LEU A 216 17.45 2.77 -6.95
CA LEU A 216 18.03 1.59 -7.57
C LEU A 216 17.68 0.33 -6.77
N ILE A 217 17.20 -0.70 -7.44
CA ILE A 217 16.99 -2.04 -6.88
C ILE A 217 17.87 -3.04 -7.64
N THR A 218 18.62 -3.85 -6.90
CA THR A 218 19.38 -4.97 -7.46
C THR A 218 18.58 -6.25 -7.32
N VAL A 219 18.32 -6.92 -8.43
CA VAL A 219 17.56 -8.17 -8.50
C VAL A 219 18.54 -9.32 -8.78
N PRO A 220 18.56 -10.39 -7.96
CA PRO A 220 19.50 -11.50 -8.16
C PRO A 220 19.22 -12.31 -9.44
N GLY A 221 18.00 -12.22 -9.97
CA GLY A 221 17.56 -12.87 -11.20
C GLY A 221 16.10 -13.27 -11.10
N LEU A 222 15.50 -13.62 -12.24
CA LEU A 222 14.14 -14.16 -12.31
C LEU A 222 14.16 -15.49 -13.09
N ALA A 223 13.17 -16.34 -12.82
CA ALA A 223 12.89 -17.49 -13.66
C ALA A 223 12.36 -17.04 -15.04
N SER A 224 12.47 -17.89 -16.05
CA SER A 224 11.91 -17.59 -17.37
C SER A 224 10.38 -17.48 -17.29
N GLY A 225 9.80 -16.48 -17.96
CA GLY A 225 8.37 -16.22 -17.89
C GLY A 225 7.97 -14.82 -18.37
N LEU A 226 6.67 -14.54 -18.32
CA LEU A 226 6.11 -13.22 -18.57
C LEU A 226 5.71 -12.58 -17.24
N TYR A 227 6.12 -11.32 -17.04
CA TYR A 227 5.95 -10.61 -15.77
C TYR A 227 5.38 -9.21 -15.97
N ARG A 228 4.71 -8.71 -14.93
CA ARG A 228 4.40 -7.29 -14.71
C ARG A 228 5.30 -6.75 -13.62
N LEU A 229 5.91 -5.59 -13.83
CA LEU A 229 6.71 -4.91 -12.80
C LEU A 229 5.82 -3.90 -12.07
N GLN A 230 5.79 -3.99 -10.74
CA GLN A 230 5.15 -3.03 -9.86
C GLN A 230 6.22 -2.35 -9.01
N LEU A 231 6.23 -1.02 -9.04
CA LEU A 231 7.16 -0.19 -8.29
C LEU A 231 6.37 0.62 -7.26
N LEU A 232 6.76 0.53 -6.01
CA LEU A 232 6.18 1.25 -4.88
C LEU A 232 7.22 2.23 -4.34
N ILE A 233 6.90 3.52 -4.31
CA ILE A 233 7.72 4.55 -3.69
C ILE A 233 7.13 4.89 -2.34
N ALA A 234 7.88 4.59 -1.28
CA ALA A 234 7.52 4.95 0.09
C ALA A 234 8.25 6.23 0.48
N PHE A 235 7.55 7.12 1.18
CA PHE A 235 8.11 8.37 1.72
C PHE A 235 8.07 8.33 3.24
N GLN A 236 9.16 8.76 3.87
CA GLN A 236 9.26 8.88 5.33
C GLN A 236 9.49 10.36 5.70
N GLY A 237 8.88 10.79 6.81
CA GLY A 237 9.03 12.17 7.30
C GLY A 237 8.20 13.22 6.57
N ILE A 238 7.33 12.80 5.65
CA ILE A 238 6.41 13.65 4.90
C ILE A 238 5.08 12.93 4.66
N SER A 239 3.98 13.67 4.71
CA SER A 239 2.63 13.15 4.49
C SER A 239 2.27 13.13 3.01
N ILE A 240 3.04 12.39 2.20
CA ILE A 240 2.74 12.16 0.78
C ILE A 240 2.08 10.80 0.63
N PRO A 241 1.02 10.66 -0.20
CA PRO A 241 0.58 9.32 -0.62
C PRO A 241 1.75 8.58 -1.30
N PHE A 242 1.94 7.30 -0.96
CA PHE A 242 2.89 6.45 -1.68
C PHE A 242 2.54 6.41 -3.17
N GLY A 243 3.55 6.30 -4.01
CA GLY A 243 3.38 6.14 -5.44
C GLY A 243 3.41 4.68 -5.83
N MET A 244 2.37 4.17 -6.48
CA MET A 244 2.42 2.87 -7.13
C MET A 244 2.39 3.04 -8.64
N HIS A 245 3.33 2.42 -9.33
CA HIS A 245 3.38 2.39 -10.78
C HIS A 245 3.53 0.97 -11.30
N GLU A 246 2.70 0.62 -12.27
CA GLU A 246 2.73 -0.69 -12.91
C GLU A 246 3.23 -0.55 -14.34
N ILE A 247 4.31 -1.27 -14.66
CA ILE A 247 4.79 -1.40 -16.03
C ILE A 247 4.08 -2.58 -16.68
N PRO A 248 3.50 -2.43 -17.89
CA PRO A 248 2.50 -3.38 -18.33
C PRO A 248 3.02 -4.79 -18.56
N ARG A 249 4.20 -5.01 -19.21
CA ARG A 249 4.80 -6.37 -19.40
C ARG A 249 6.31 -6.34 -19.69
N PHE A 250 7.02 -7.39 -19.25
CA PHE A 250 8.35 -7.78 -19.75
C PHE A 250 8.53 -9.30 -19.74
N GLN A 251 9.47 -9.80 -20.54
CA GLN A 251 9.75 -11.22 -20.70
C GLN A 251 11.13 -11.56 -20.14
N VAL A 252 11.23 -12.69 -19.45
CA VAL A 252 12.49 -13.31 -19.03
C VAL A 252 12.67 -14.61 -19.81
N VAL A 253 13.81 -14.80 -20.47
CA VAL A 253 14.15 -15.96 -21.31
C VAL A 253 15.31 -16.75 -20.73
#